data_AF-A0A848RFZ2-F1
#
_entry.id   AF-A0A848RFZ2-F1
#
_cell.length_a   1.000
_cell.length_b   1.000
_cell.length_c   1.000
_cell.angle_alpha   90.00
_cell.angle_beta   90.00
_cell.angle_gamma   90.00
#
_symmetry.space_group_name_H-M   'P 1'
#
loop_
_entity.id
_entity.type
_entity.pdbx_description
1 polymer ?
#
loop_
_entity_poly.entity_id
_entity_poly.type
_entity_poly.pdbx_seq_one_letter_code
_entity_poly.pdbx_strand_id
1 'polypeptide(L)' 'YGKIKAAISTAIKHLEKIKNTLNTNYNNGKIEGINNKIKVIKRISYGYRSFDNFRLRIFLCFYHKKIYGLSHKT' A
#
# COMPACT_ATOMS: atom_id res chain seq x y z
N TYR A 1 -28.46 6.32 -9.39
CA TYR A 1 -28.24 7.61 -8.70
C TYR A 1 -27.74 7.53 -7.25
N GLY A 2 -28.15 6.55 -6.42
CA GLY A 2 -27.76 6.49 -4.99
C GLY A 2 -26.25 6.45 -4.70
N LYS A 3 -25.47 5.66 -5.45
CA LYS A 3 -24.00 5.59 -5.28
C LYS A 3 -23.31 6.93 -5.59
N ILE A 4 -23.78 7.65 -6.60
CA ILE A 4 -23.25 8.98 -6.97
C ILE A 4 -23.55 9.99 -5.87
N LYS A 5 -24.78 9.99 -5.33
CA LYS A 5 -25.17 10.86 -4.21
C LYS A 5 -24.30 10.60 -2.96
N ALA A 6 -24.01 9.34 -2.66
CA ALA A 6 -23.14 8.96 -1.55
C ALA A 6 -21.68 9.41 -1.76
N ALA A 7 -21.15 9.26 -2.98
CA ALA A 7 -19.81 9.74 -3.32
C ALA A 7 -19.69 11.26 -3.16
N ILE A 8 -20.67 12.02 -3.68
CA ILE A 8 -20.72 13.49 -3.54
C ILE A 8 -20.79 13.89 -2.06
N SER A 9 -21.68 13.28 -1.28
CA SER A 9 -21.79 13.56 0.16
C SER A 9 -20.49 13.28 0.91
N THR A 10 -19.81 12.17 0.58
CA THR A 10 -18.52 11.81 1.18
C THR A 10 -17.41 12.80 0.80
N ALA A 11 -17.37 13.25 -0.46
CA ALA A 11 -16.41 14.24 -0.93
C ALA A 11 -16.60 15.60 -0.23
N ILE A 12 -17.85 16.05 -0.09
CA ILE A 12 -18.18 17.28 0.65
C ILE A 12 -17.77 17.14 2.12
N LYS A 13 -18.08 16.01 2.77
CA LYS A 13 -17.71 15.72 4.17
C LYS A 13 -16.20 15.77 4.43
N HIS A 14 -15.38 15.45 3.43
CA HIS A 14 -13.92 15.38 3.56
C HIS A 14 -13.17 16.47 2.79
N LEU A 15 -13.86 17.52 2.33
CA LEU A 15 -13.30 18.58 1.48
C LEU A 15 -12.08 19.27 2.10
N GLU A 16 -12.09 19.54 3.41
CA GLU A 16 -10.95 20.14 4.10
C GLU A 16 -9.70 19.25 4.04
N LYS A 17 -9.87 17.94 4.23
CA LYS A 17 -8.76 16.99 4.14
C LYS A 17 -8.19 16.96 2.73
N ILE A 18 -9.05 16.99 1.71
CA ILE A 18 -8.64 17.05 0.30
C ILE A 18 -7.85 18.34 0.04
N LYS A 19 -8.33 19.50 0.50
CA LYS A 19 -7.58 20.76 0.39
C LYS A 19 -6.21 20.69 1.05
N ASN A 20 -6.14 20.11 2.25
CA ASN A 20 -4.87 19.95 2.97
C ASN A 20 -3.89 19.05 2.18
N THR A 21 -4.36 17.98 1.54
CA THR A 21 -3.48 17.11 0.73
C THR A 21 -2.81 17.84 -0.43
N LEU A 22 -3.48 18.84 -1.02
CA LEU A 22 -2.92 19.65 -2.12
C LEU A 22 -1.79 20.57 -1.66
N ASN A 23 -1.80 20.97 -0.38
CA ASN A 23 -0.78 21.84 0.20
C ASN A 23 0.40 21.07 0.79
N THR A 24 0.31 19.74 0.87
CA THR A 24 1.36 18.88 1.43
C THR A 24 2.12 18.13 0.35
N ASN A 25 3.41 17.92 0.55
CA ASN A 25 4.24 17.08 -0.33
C ASN A 25 4.05 15.57 -0.08
N TYR A 26 3.05 15.16 0.71
CA TYR A 26 2.79 13.75 0.98
C TYR A 26 2.03 13.12 -0.19
N ASN A 27 2.58 12.04 -0.76
CA ASN A 27 1.91 11.24 -1.78
C ASN A 27 1.54 9.85 -1.25
N ASN A 28 0.41 9.34 -1.71
CA ASN A 28 -0.03 7.97 -1.40
C ASN A 28 0.68 6.91 -2.26
N GLY A 29 1.37 7.31 -3.33
CA GLY A 29 1.96 6.39 -4.30
C GLY A 29 2.92 5.38 -3.67
N LYS A 30 3.73 5.80 -2.68
CA LYS A 30 4.60 4.87 -1.93
C LYS A 30 3.80 3.81 -1.17
N ILE A 31 2.73 4.22 -0.48
CA ILE A 31 1.86 3.33 0.30
C ILE A 31 1.08 2.39 -0.63
N GLU A 32 0.57 2.92 -1.75
CA GLU A 32 -0.12 2.14 -2.78
C GLU A 32 0.80 1.08 -3.39
N GLY A 33 2.05 1.43 -3.69
CA GLY A 33 3.06 0.49 -4.17
C GLY A 33 3.36 -0.64 -3.18
N ILE A 34 3.48 -0.31 -1.88
CA ILE A 34 3.64 -1.30 -0.82
C ILE A 34 2.42 -2.23 -0.75
N ASN A 35 1.21 -1.66 -0.75
CA ASN A 35 -0.04 -2.42 -0.70
C ASN A 35 -0.20 -3.34 -1.92
N ASN A 36 0.18 -2.88 -3.11
CA ASN A 36 0.15 -3.71 -4.32
C ASN A 36 1.12 -4.89 -4.21
N LYS A 37 2.36 -4.66 -3.76
CA LYS A 37 3.34 -5.73 -3.57
C LYS A 37 2.87 -6.77 -2.54
N ILE A 38 2.25 -6.34 -1.43
CA ILE A 38 1.64 -7.24 -0.44
C ILE A 38 0.51 -8.07 -1.07
N LYS A 39 -0.38 -7.43 -1.86
CA LYS A 39 -1.45 -8.12 -2.59
C LYS A 39 -0.90 -9.16 -3.56
N VAL A 40 0.19 -8.84 -4.28
CA VAL A 40 0.89 -9.80 -5.16
C VAL A 40 1.43 -10.98 -4.37
N ILE A 41 2.12 -10.74 -3.24
CA ILE A 41 2.66 -11.81 -2.38
C ILE A 41 1.54 -12.75 -1.92
N LYS A 42 0.39 -12.20 -1.50
CA LYS A 42 -0.78 -13.00 -1.10
C LYS A 42 -1.36 -13.82 -2.26
N ARG A 43 -1.38 -13.26 -3.47
CA ARG A 43 -1.92 -13.93 -4.66
C ARG A 43 -1.04 -15.09 -5.12
N ILE A 44 0.27 -14.88 -5.19
CA ILE A 44 1.22 -15.92 -5.65
C ILE A 44 1.34 -17.09 -4.67
N SER A 45 1.03 -16.87 -3.39
CA SER A 45 1.03 -17.91 -2.37
C SER A 45 -0.29 -18.69 -2.30
N TYR A 46 -1.29 -18.30 -3.11
CA TYR A 46 -2.67 -18.80 -3.00
C TYR A 46 -3.29 -18.58 -1.60
N GLY A 47 -2.87 -17.52 -0.91
CA GLY A 47 -3.23 -17.26 0.47
C GLY A 47 -2.24 -17.84 1.48
N TYR A 48 -2.43 -17.51 2.75
CA TYR A 48 -1.64 -18.03 3.86
C TYR A 48 -2.60 -18.51 4.95
N ARG A 49 -2.32 -19.67 5.54
CA ARG A 49 -3.11 -20.23 6.63
C ARG A 49 -2.83 -19.56 7.98
N SER A 50 -1.60 -19.07 8.16
CA SER A 50 -1.18 -18.28 9.33
C SER A 50 -0.78 -16.87 8.90
N PHE A 51 -1.30 -15.88 9.62
CA PHE A 51 -0.92 -14.48 9.40
C PHE A 51 0.55 -14.22 9.76
N ASP A 52 1.10 -14.92 10.76
CA ASP A 52 2.51 -14.75 11.14
C ASP A 52 3.44 -15.17 9.99
N ASN A 53 3.12 -16.28 9.33
CA ASN A 53 3.86 -16.72 8.14
C ASN A 53 3.75 -15.72 6.99
N PHE A 54 2.58 -15.12 6.80
CA PHE A 54 2.39 -14.06 5.79
C PHE A 54 3.22 -12.82 6.13
N ARG A 55 3.21 -12.39 7.39
CA ARG A 55 3.98 -11.24 7.89
C ARG A 55 5.48 -11.46 7.72
N LEU A 56 5.99 -12.65 8.09
CA LEU A 56 7.39 -13.03 7.88
C LEU A 56 7.77 -12.98 6.39
N ARG A 57 6.91 -13.49 5.50
CA ARG A 57 7.15 -13.40 4.05
C ARG A 57 7.22 -11.96 3.57
N ILE A 58 6.31 -11.09 4.01
CA ILE A 58 6.32 -9.67 3.68
C ILE A 58 7.66 -9.06 4.10
N PHE A 59 8.08 -9.26 5.36
CA PHE A 59 9.35 -8.74 5.85
C PHE A 59 10.53 -9.24 5.03
N LEU A 60 10.59 -10.54 4.73
CA LEU A 60 11.63 -11.09 3.86
C LEU A 60 11.64 -10.38 2.51
N CYS A 61 10.50 -10.24 1.82
CA CYS A 61 10.42 -9.61 0.50
C CYS A 61 10.76 -8.11 0.46
N PHE A 62 10.66 -7.40 1.58
CA PHE A 62 11.00 -5.97 1.67
C PHE A 62 12.43 -5.74 2.18
N TYR A 63 12.92 -6.54 3.13
CA TYR A 63 14.23 -6.35 3.76
C TYR A 63 15.36 -7.14 3.09
N HIS A 64 15.08 -8.30 2.46
CA HIS A 64 16.08 -9.09 1.74
C HIS A 64 16.72 -8.31 0.58
N LYS A 65 15.94 -7.46 -0.11
CA LYS A 65 16.44 -6.63 -1.21
C LYS A 65 17.51 -5.61 -0.75
N LYS A 66 17.51 -5.21 0.53
CA LYS A 66 18.56 -4.33 1.08
C LYS A 66 19.90 -5.04 1.18
N ILE A 67 19.90 -6.34 1.53
CA ILE A 67 21.12 -7.14 1.74
C ILE A 67 21.77 -7.51 0.40
N TYR A 68 20.98 -7.98 -0.58
CA TYR A 68 21.51 -8.39 -1.89
C TYR A 68 21.77 -7.21 -2.85
N GLY A 69 21.05 -6.09 -2.68
CA GLY A 69 21.32 -4.85 -3.42
C GLY A 69 22.58 -4.09 -2.98
N LEU A 70 23.11 -4.42 -1.80
CA LEU A 70 24.43 -3.97 -1.32
C LEU A 70 25.56 -4.89 -1.83
N SER A 71 25.27 -6.17 -2.09
CA SER A 71 26.28 -7.16 -2.50
C SER A 71 26.65 -7.11 -3.99
N HIS A 72 25.80 -6.59 -4.87
CA HIS A 72 26.02 -6.56 -6.33
C HIS A 72 26.40 -5.16 -6.86
N LYS A 73 27.05 -4.34 -6.02
CA LYS A 73 27.55 -3.00 -6.42
C LYS A 73 29.09 -2.91 -6.51
N THR A 74 29.75 -4.06 -6.61
CA THR A 74 31.13 -4.22 -7.07
C THR A 74 31.15 -4.55 -8.55
#